data_AF-H9FET9-F1
#
_entry.id   AF-H9FET9-F1
#
_cell.length_a   1.000
_cell.length_b   1.000
_cell.length_c   1.000
_cell.angle_alpha   90.00
_cell.angle_beta   90.00
_cell.angle_gamma   90.00
#
_symmetry.space_group_name_H-M   'P 1'
#
loop_
_entity.id
_entity.type
_entity.pdbx_description
1 polymer ?
#
loop_
_entity_poly.entity_id
_entity_poly.type
_entity_poly.pdbx_seq_one_letter_code
_entity_poly.pdbx_strand_id
1 'polypeptide(L)'
;KQSPVRIFTNIPPNKIILPTEEGYRFCSLCQRYVSLENQHCEHCNSCTSKDGRKWNHCFLCKKCVKPSWIHCSICNHCAVPDHSCEGPKDGCFICGELDHKRSTCPNIATSKRANKAVGKQKQRKSNKMKMETTKGQSMNHTSATRRKKRRERAHQ
;
A
#
# COMPACT_ATOMS: atom_id res chain seq x y z
N LYS A 1 -12.80 -5.32 -15.18
CA LYS A 1 -12.22 -4.81 -13.90
C LYS A 1 -10.70 -4.88 -14.02
N GLN A 2 -9.97 -3.77 -13.89
CA GLN A 2 -8.51 -3.80 -13.94
C GLN A 2 -7.93 -4.33 -12.62
N SER A 3 -6.89 -5.15 -12.69
CA SER A 3 -6.18 -5.63 -11.50
C SER A 3 -5.47 -4.46 -10.80
N PRO A 4 -5.44 -4.39 -9.46
CA PRO A 4 -4.64 -3.41 -8.72
C PRO A 4 -3.16 -3.79 -8.62
N VAL A 5 -2.77 -5.02 -9.00
CA VAL A 5 -1.39 -5.53 -8.87
C VAL A 5 -0.49 -4.90 -9.92
N ARG A 6 0.71 -4.44 -9.52
CA ARG A 6 1.70 -3.79 -10.40
C ARG A 6 3.07 -4.45 -10.20
N ILE A 7 3.87 -4.48 -11.26
CA ILE A 7 5.23 -5.00 -11.25
C ILE A 7 6.17 -3.90 -10.77
N PHE A 8 7.00 -4.20 -9.77
CA PHE A 8 8.09 -3.33 -9.33
C PHE A 8 9.40 -4.05 -9.61
N THR A 9 10.27 -3.42 -10.39
CA THR A 9 11.55 -4.00 -10.82
C THR A 9 12.60 -2.91 -10.93
N ASN A 10 13.87 -3.30 -10.80
CA ASN A 10 15.03 -2.46 -11.06
C ASN A 10 15.42 -2.43 -12.55
N ILE A 11 14.77 -3.23 -13.39
CA ILE A 11 14.97 -3.21 -14.85
C ILE A 11 14.42 -1.88 -15.41
N PRO A 12 15.16 -1.20 -16.31
CA PRO A 12 14.69 0.00 -16.99
C PRO A 12 13.32 -0.21 -17.68
N PRO A 13 12.32 0.68 -17.47
CA PRO A 13 10.97 0.50 -18.01
C PRO A 13 10.86 0.41 -19.53
N ASN A 14 11.83 0.98 -20.27
CA ASN A 14 11.88 0.92 -21.74
C ASN A 14 12.20 -0.47 -22.28
N LYS A 15 12.84 -1.34 -21.48
CA LYS A 15 13.15 -2.72 -21.85
C LYS A 15 11.98 -3.68 -21.61
N ILE A 16 10.94 -3.23 -20.92
CA ILE A 16 9.78 -4.05 -20.57
C ILE A 16 8.70 -3.81 -21.62
N ILE A 17 8.59 -4.74 -22.56
CA ILE A 17 7.59 -4.69 -23.63
C ILE A 17 6.29 -5.30 -23.10
N LEU A 18 5.19 -4.54 -23.18
CA LEU A 18 3.86 -5.03 -22.86
C LEU A 18 3.06 -5.25 -24.15
N PRO A 19 2.24 -6.32 -24.23
CA PRO A 19 1.48 -6.66 -25.43
C PRO A 19 0.45 -5.59 -25.77
N THR A 20 0.47 -5.08 -27.01
CA THR A 20 -0.48 -4.08 -27.51
C THR A 20 -1.90 -4.62 -27.63
N GLU A 21 -2.03 -5.90 -27.97
CA GLU A 21 -3.32 -6.62 -28.09
C GLU A 21 -4.10 -6.65 -26.77
N GLU A 22 -3.40 -6.57 -25.63
CA GLU A 22 -4.00 -6.52 -24.30
C GLU A 22 -4.35 -5.09 -23.84
N GLY A 23 -4.24 -4.10 -24.73
CA GLY A 23 -4.58 -2.70 -24.45
C GLY A 23 -3.46 -1.91 -23.79
N TYR A 24 -2.20 -2.19 -24.13
CA TYR A 24 -1.05 -1.37 -23.76
C TYR A 24 -0.53 -0.58 -24.98
N ARG A 25 0.10 0.57 -24.72
CA ARG A 25 0.77 1.40 -25.72
C ARG A 25 2.10 1.89 -25.20
N PHE A 26 3.05 2.15 -26.08
CA PHE A 26 4.30 2.81 -25.71
C PHE A 26 4.10 4.32 -25.58
N CYS A 27 4.59 4.91 -24.50
CA CYS A 27 4.69 6.36 -24.33
C CYS A 27 6.11 6.81 -24.63
N SER A 28 6.29 7.60 -25.69
CA SER A 28 7.58 8.15 -26.11
C SER A 28 8.17 9.15 -25.11
N LEU A 29 7.33 9.95 -24.43
CA LEU A 29 7.78 10.93 -23.45
C LEU A 29 8.30 10.26 -22.17
N CYS A 30 7.60 9.23 -21.68
CA CYS A 30 7.99 8.48 -20.50
C CYS A 30 8.96 7.31 -20.80
N GLN A 31 9.19 6.99 -22.08
CA GLN A 31 9.95 5.82 -22.53
C GLN A 31 9.51 4.51 -21.83
N ARG A 32 8.20 4.25 -21.77
CA ARG A 32 7.65 3.03 -21.14
C ARG A 32 6.29 2.66 -21.71
N TYR A 33 5.90 1.39 -21.54
CA TYR A 33 4.55 0.95 -21.85
C TYR A 33 3.55 1.38 -20.76
N VAL A 34 2.38 1.83 -21.19
CA VAL A 34 1.27 2.32 -20.36
C VAL A 34 -0.04 1.76 -20.88
N SER A 35 -1.09 1.74 -20.06
CA SER A 35 -2.43 1.36 -20.52
C SER A 35 -2.90 2.29 -21.65
N LEU A 36 -3.66 1.75 -22.60
CA LEU A 36 -4.15 2.48 -23.77
C LEU A 36 -4.87 3.78 -23.39
N GLU A 37 -5.77 3.71 -22.40
CA GLU A 37 -6.56 4.83 -21.89
C GLU A 37 -5.77 5.81 -20.99
N ASN A 38 -4.55 5.46 -20.59
CA ASN A 38 -3.74 6.30 -19.70
C ASN A 38 -3.16 7.47 -20.49
N GLN A 39 -3.63 8.68 -20.20
CA GLN A 39 -3.15 9.90 -20.82
C GLN A 39 -1.91 10.43 -20.10
N HIS A 40 -0.91 10.84 -20.89
CA HIS A 40 0.28 11.52 -20.35
C HIS A 40 -0.14 12.90 -19.85
N CYS A 41 0.29 13.26 -18.65
CA CYS A 41 0.11 14.61 -18.15
C CYS A 41 1.34 15.44 -18.52
N GLU A 42 1.14 16.49 -19.31
CA GLU A 42 2.21 17.41 -19.70
C GLU A 42 2.74 18.21 -18.50
N HIS A 43 1.86 18.63 -17.58
CA HIS A 43 2.25 19.39 -16.38
C HIS A 43 3.08 18.58 -15.37
N CYS A 44 2.84 17.27 -15.26
CA CYS A 44 3.65 16.38 -14.41
C CYS A 44 4.74 15.63 -15.19
N ASN A 45 4.80 15.85 -16.51
CA ASN A 45 5.60 15.11 -17.48
C ASN A 45 5.59 13.58 -17.25
N SER A 46 4.42 13.00 -16.95
CA SER A 46 4.30 11.58 -16.63
C SER A 46 2.91 10.98 -16.89
N CYS A 47 2.84 9.69 -17.25
CA CYS A 47 1.60 8.92 -17.31
C CYS A 47 1.17 8.45 -15.91
N THR A 48 0.47 9.31 -15.18
CA THR A 48 0.18 9.12 -13.75
C THR A 48 -0.96 8.17 -13.43
N SER A 49 -1.80 7.81 -14.41
CA SER A 49 -2.96 6.97 -14.11
C SER A 49 -2.54 5.59 -13.64
N LYS A 50 -3.04 5.21 -12.46
CA LYS A 50 -2.84 3.89 -11.88
C LYS A 50 -3.94 2.91 -12.27
N ASP A 51 -5.14 3.42 -12.57
CA ASP A 51 -6.35 2.63 -12.82
C ASP A 51 -6.65 2.55 -14.33
N GLY A 52 -5.68 2.89 -15.19
CA GLY A 52 -5.80 2.93 -16.65
C GLY A 52 -6.63 4.09 -17.20
N ARG A 53 -7.56 4.66 -16.43
CA ARG A 53 -8.43 5.78 -16.83
C ARG A 53 -7.68 7.11 -16.97
N LYS A 54 -8.23 8.10 -17.68
CA LYS A 54 -7.72 9.49 -17.62
C LYS A 54 -7.74 10.02 -16.18
N TRP A 55 -6.66 10.63 -15.72
CA TRP A 55 -6.59 11.35 -14.43
C TRP A 55 -6.52 12.86 -14.71
N ASN A 56 -7.03 13.68 -13.79
CA ASN A 56 -7.03 15.12 -13.92
C ASN A 56 -5.84 15.72 -13.17
N HIS A 57 -5.15 16.67 -13.77
CA HIS A 57 -4.10 17.42 -13.08
C HIS A 57 -4.72 18.49 -12.18
N CYS A 58 -4.36 18.48 -10.90
CA CYS A 58 -4.69 19.58 -10.00
C CYS A 58 -3.51 20.55 -9.94
N PHE A 59 -3.71 21.77 -10.45
CA PHE A 59 -2.69 22.82 -10.48
C PHE A 59 -2.29 23.31 -9.09
N LEU A 60 -3.24 23.36 -8.16
CA LEU A 60 -3.00 23.78 -6.78
C LEU A 60 -2.11 22.76 -6.04
N CYS A 61 -2.36 21.47 -6.21
CA CYS A 61 -1.56 20.40 -5.61
C CYS A 61 -0.35 19.97 -6.46
N LYS A 62 -0.21 20.50 -7.68
CA LYS A 62 0.80 20.13 -8.69
C LYS A 62 0.89 18.60 -8.91
N LYS A 63 -0.24 17.91 -8.84
CA LYS A 63 -0.29 16.43 -8.96
C LYS A 63 -1.54 15.98 -9.71
N CYS A 64 -1.43 14.86 -10.40
CA CYS A 64 -2.57 14.21 -11.00
C CYS A 64 -3.37 13.41 -9.96
N VAL A 65 -4.69 13.54 -10.04
CA VAL A 65 -5.64 12.87 -9.15
C VAL A 65 -6.71 12.14 -9.95
N LYS A 66 -7.41 11.21 -9.29
CA LYS A 66 -8.52 10.49 -9.90
C LYS A 66 -9.60 11.50 -10.35
N PRO A 67 -10.32 11.26 -11.46
CA PRO A 67 -11.36 12.18 -11.93
C PRO A 67 -12.46 12.45 -10.91
N SER A 68 -12.73 11.48 -10.02
CA SER A 68 -13.72 11.62 -8.96
C SER A 68 -13.22 12.45 -7.77
N TRP A 69 -11.97 12.91 -7.77
CA TRP A 69 -11.41 13.71 -6.68
C TRP A 69 -11.51 15.19 -7.02
N ILE A 70 -11.90 15.98 -6.03
CA ILE A 70 -11.98 17.44 -6.10
C ILE A 70 -10.90 18.06 -5.21
N HIS A 71 -10.42 19.24 -5.58
CA HIS A 71 -9.56 20.03 -4.70
C HIS A 71 -10.42 20.73 -3.66
N CYS A 72 -10.17 20.46 -2.38
CA CYS A 72 -10.83 21.16 -1.30
C CYS A 72 -10.05 22.43 -0.93
N SER A 73 -10.69 23.59 -1.01
CA SER A 73 -10.11 24.88 -0.61
C SER A 73 -9.87 24.99 0.90
N ILE A 74 -10.70 24.32 1.71
CA ILE A 74 -10.57 24.32 3.17
C ILE A 74 -9.34 23.48 3.57
N CYS A 75 -9.22 22.28 3.02
CA CYS A 75 -8.16 21.34 3.38
C CYS A 75 -6.86 21.53 2.58
N ASN A 76 -6.88 22.38 1.54
CA ASN A 76 -5.79 22.60 0.59
C ASN A 76 -5.21 21.31 -0.04
N HIS A 77 -6.04 20.29 -0.20
CA HIS A 77 -5.65 19.05 -0.86
C HIS A 77 -6.80 18.42 -1.63
N CYS A 78 -6.45 17.61 -2.64
CA CYS A 78 -7.45 16.83 -3.36
C CYS A 78 -7.96 15.65 -2.53
N ALA A 79 -9.28 15.50 -2.46
CA ALA A 79 -9.97 14.45 -1.75
C ALA A 79 -11.20 13.99 -2.55
N VAL A 80 -11.87 12.94 -2.07
CA VAL A 80 -13.21 12.56 -2.58
C VAL A 80 -14.24 13.65 -2.22
N PRO A 81 -15.36 13.79 -2.95
CA PRO A 81 -16.29 14.89 -2.74
C PRO A 81 -16.87 14.91 -1.33
N ASP A 82 -17.28 13.75 -0.83
CA ASP A 82 -17.78 13.54 0.53
C ASP A 82 -16.62 13.23 1.48
N HIS A 83 -15.80 14.24 1.78
CA HIS A 83 -14.74 14.14 2.77
C HIS A 83 -14.98 15.12 3.92
N SER A 84 -14.65 14.69 5.14
CA SER A 84 -14.65 15.57 6.29
C SER A 84 -13.46 16.53 6.22
N CYS A 85 -13.75 17.84 6.22
CA CYS A 85 -12.73 18.87 6.26
C CYS A 85 -12.18 19.11 7.67
N GLU A 86 -12.85 18.57 8.69
CA GLU A 86 -12.31 18.46 10.04
C GLU A 86 -11.04 17.62 9.94
N GLY A 87 -9.89 18.30 10.04
CA GLY A 87 -8.59 17.64 9.99
C GLY A 87 -8.53 16.49 11.00
N PRO A 88 -7.67 15.48 10.77
CA PRO A 88 -7.41 14.47 11.80
C PRO A 88 -7.09 15.24 13.07
N LYS A 89 -7.84 15.01 14.17
CA LYS A 89 -7.62 15.69 15.46
C LYS A 89 -6.12 15.80 15.64
N ASP A 90 -5.59 17.02 15.50
CA ASP A 90 -4.16 17.21 15.59
C ASP A 90 -3.74 16.63 16.93
N GLY A 91 -2.65 15.87 16.97
CA GLY A 91 -2.17 15.24 18.19
C GLY A 91 -1.87 13.75 18.11
N CYS A 92 -1.28 13.25 19.20
CA CYS A 92 -0.82 11.90 19.30
C CYS A 92 -2.01 10.94 19.35
N PHE A 93 -2.17 10.09 18.34
CA PHE A 93 -3.14 8.98 18.34
C PHE A 93 -2.98 7.95 19.49
N ILE A 94 -2.03 8.14 20.41
CA ILE A 94 -1.85 7.31 21.59
C ILE A 94 -2.31 8.02 22.87
N CYS A 95 -1.99 9.31 23.05
CA CYS A 95 -2.32 10.04 24.29
C CYS A 95 -3.19 11.29 24.09
N GLY A 96 -3.51 11.66 22.85
CA GLY A 96 -4.38 12.80 22.53
C GLY A 96 -3.69 14.17 22.49
N GLU A 97 -2.44 14.26 22.94
CA GLU A 97 -1.71 15.54 23.04
C GLU A 97 -1.34 16.14 21.68
N LEU A 98 -1.52 17.45 21.50
CA LEU A 98 -1.30 18.16 20.23
C LEU A 98 0.20 18.33 19.89
N ASP A 99 1.08 18.31 20.90
CA ASP A 99 2.50 18.67 20.78
C ASP A 99 3.37 17.63 20.05
N HIS A 100 2.81 16.47 19.68
CA HIS A 100 3.59 15.47 18.96
C HIS A 100 2.75 14.48 18.14
N LYS A 101 3.34 13.98 17.04
CA LYS A 101 2.79 12.83 16.31
C LYS A 101 3.04 11.52 17.06
N ARG A 102 2.25 10.50 16.70
CA ARG A 102 2.37 9.12 17.22
C ARG A 102 3.80 8.61 17.31
N SER A 103 4.68 8.92 16.34
CA SER A 103 6.07 8.46 16.26
C SER A 103 6.99 8.98 17.36
N THR A 104 6.65 10.12 17.95
CA THR A 104 7.47 10.82 18.96
C THR A 104 6.80 10.81 20.33
N CYS A 105 5.73 10.02 20.47
CA CYS A 105 4.90 9.97 21.65
C CYS A 105 5.64 9.25 22.79
N PRO A 106 5.82 9.88 23.98
CA PRO A 106 6.52 9.26 25.12
C PRO A 106 5.82 7.97 25.56
N ASN A 107 4.50 7.87 25.34
CA ASN A 107 3.67 6.70 25.61
C ASN A 107 3.67 5.64 24.48
N ILE A 108 4.60 5.69 23.52
CA ILE A 108 4.73 4.67 22.47
C ILE A 108 4.94 3.26 23.06
N ALA A 109 5.76 3.15 24.11
CA ALA A 109 6.14 1.85 24.65
C ALA A 109 4.96 1.15 25.36
N THR A 110 4.11 1.90 26.05
CA THR A 110 2.93 1.39 26.76
C THR A 110 1.85 0.93 25.78
N SER A 111 1.57 1.70 24.72
CA SER A 111 0.60 1.31 23.68
C SER A 111 1.02 0.04 22.91
N LYS A 112 2.33 -0.19 22.70
CA LYS A 112 2.84 -1.42 22.07
C LYS A 112 2.57 -2.66 22.94
N ARG A 113 2.62 -2.54 24.28
CA ARG A 113 2.32 -3.65 25.20
C ARG A 113 0.82 -3.98 25.22
N ALA A 114 -0.06 -2.97 25.22
CA ALA A 114 -1.51 -3.16 25.13
C ALA A 114 -1.92 -3.87 23.83
N ASN A 115 -1.39 -3.43 22.68
CA ASN A 115 -1.67 -4.07 21.39
C ASN A 115 -1.17 -5.53 21.31
N LYS A 116 -0.01 -5.84 21.92
CA LYS A 116 0.50 -7.22 22.02
C LYS A 116 -0.43 -8.13 22.87
N ALA A 117 -1.04 -7.59 23.93
CA ALA A 117 -1.99 -8.33 24.75
C ALA A 117 -3.26 -8.68 23.95
N VAL A 118 -3.82 -7.70 23.21
CA VAL A 118 -4.98 -7.90 22.33
C VAL A 118 -4.68 -8.91 21.21
N GLY A 119 -3.50 -8.83 20.59
CA GLY A 119 -3.06 -9.79 19.57
C GLY A 119 -2.97 -11.24 20.09
N LYS A 120 -2.42 -11.43 21.30
CA LYS A 120 -2.39 -12.75 21.96
C LYS A 120 -3.79 -13.26 22.29
N GLN A 121 -4.71 -12.38 22.68
CA GLN A 121 -6.10 -12.75 22.97
C GLN A 121 -6.85 -13.16 21.70
N LYS A 122 -6.65 -12.46 20.57
CA LYS A 122 -7.25 -12.79 19.26
C LYS A 122 -6.69 -14.10 18.69
N GLN A 123 -5.39 -14.36 18.82
CA GLN A 123 -4.80 -15.67 18.47
C GLN A 123 -5.36 -16.81 19.34
N ARG A 124 -5.52 -16.60 20.65
CA ARG A 124 -6.14 -17.58 21.54
C ARG A 124 -7.60 -17.87 21.17
N LYS A 125 -8.39 -16.85 20.80
CA LYS A 125 -9.79 -17.02 20.35
C LYS A 125 -9.88 -17.75 19.00
N SER A 126 -8.98 -17.45 18.07
CA SER A 126 -8.90 -18.14 16.77
C SER A 126 -8.48 -19.61 16.92
N ASN A 127 -7.54 -19.93 17.81
CA ASN A 127 -7.15 -21.31 18.09
C ASN A 127 -8.26 -22.08 18.80
N LYS A 128 -9.04 -21.44 19.69
CA LYS A 128 -10.20 -22.08 20.34
C LYS A 128 -11.28 -22.45 19.33
N MET A 129 -11.64 -21.55 18.41
CA MET A 129 -12.62 -21.86 17.36
C MET A 129 -12.15 -22.97 16.40
N LYS A 130 -10.84 -23.06 16.11
CA LYS A 130 -10.29 -24.10 15.24
C LYS A 130 -10.29 -25.49 15.89
N MET A 131 -10.30 -25.58 17.22
CA MET A 131 -10.30 -26.84 17.96
C MET A 131 -11.71 -27.44 18.11
N GLU A 132 -12.76 -26.61 18.08
CA GLU A 132 -14.15 -27.06 18.23
C GLU A 132 -14.78 -27.62 16.94
N THR A 133 -14.13 -27.46 15.76
CA THR A 133 -14.71 -27.89 14.46
C THR A 133 -14.08 -29.11 13.80
N THR A 134 -13.22 -29.88 14.47
CA THR A 134 -12.66 -31.11 13.87
C THR A 134 -12.82 -32.32 14.77
N LYS A 135 -14.05 -32.86 14.83
CA LYS A 135 -14.25 -34.31 14.99
C LYS A 135 -14.37 -34.89 13.59
N GLY A 136 -13.28 -35.47 13.08
CA GLY A 136 -13.32 -36.17 11.80
C GLY A 136 -11.99 -36.23 11.05
N GLN A 137 -11.38 -37.41 11.12
CA GLN A 137 -10.48 -38.02 10.13
C GLN A 137 -9.01 -37.54 10.05
N SER A 138 -8.15 -38.51 10.34
CA SER A 138 -6.70 -38.54 10.13
C SER A 138 -6.37 -38.55 8.64
N MET A 139 -5.36 -37.78 8.21
CA MET A 139 -4.47 -38.19 7.11
C MET A 139 -3.06 -37.62 7.29
N ASN A 140 -2.10 -38.50 7.04
CA ASN A 140 -0.66 -38.33 7.18
C ASN A 140 -0.09 -37.41 6.10
N HIS A 141 0.78 -36.46 6.47
CA HIS A 141 1.85 -36.04 5.57
C HIS A 141 3.16 -35.77 6.32
N THR A 142 4.23 -36.22 5.65
CA THR A 142 5.61 -36.39 6.07
C THR A 142 6.34 -35.07 6.34
N SER A 143 7.06 -35.01 7.47
CA SER A 143 7.85 -33.87 7.92
C SER A 143 9.27 -33.90 7.34
N ALA A 144 9.54 -33.08 6.32
CA ALA A 144 10.90 -32.84 5.84
C ALA A 144 11.62 -31.83 6.76
N THR A 145 12.60 -32.31 7.51
CA THR A 145 13.46 -31.50 8.39
C THR A 145 14.55 -30.78 7.59
N ARG A 146 14.50 -29.45 7.50
CA ARG A 146 15.59 -28.66 6.89
C ARG A 146 16.53 -28.11 7.98
N ARG A 147 17.67 -28.80 8.16
CA ARG A 147 18.79 -28.40 9.04
C ARG A 147 19.38 -27.05 8.60
N LYS A 148 19.53 -26.13 9.56
CA LYS A 148 20.11 -24.80 9.42
C LYS A 148 21.65 -24.91 9.51
N LYS A 149 22.40 -24.75 8.41
CA LYS A 149 23.88 -24.65 8.44
C LYS A 149 24.29 -23.19 8.70
N ARG A 150 25.03 -22.99 9.79
CA ARG A 150 25.76 -21.79 10.20
C ARG A 150 27.01 -21.68 9.31
N ARG A 151 27.28 -20.51 8.71
CA ARG A 151 28.57 -20.21 8.06
C ARG A 151 29.29 -19.16 8.90
N GLU A 152 30.51 -19.51 9.32
CA GLU A 152 31.44 -18.66 10.05
C GLU A 152 32.03 -17.55 9.15
N ARG A 153 32.36 -16.42 9.76
CA ARG A 153 33.16 -15.35 9.16
C ARG A 153 34.63 -15.71 9.33
N ALA A 154 35.39 -15.74 8.24
CA ALA A 154 36.85 -15.69 8.28
C ALA A 154 37.28 -14.30 7.80
N HIS A 155 38.14 -13.67 8.60
CA HIS A 155 38.87 -12.45 8.28
C HIS A 155 39.92 -12.72 7.20
N GLN A 156 40.06 -11.76 6.29
CA GLN A 156 41.33 -11.23 5.80
C GLN A 156 41.07 -9.84 5.24
#